data_AF-K6WDM7-F1
#
_entry.id   AF-K6WDM7-F1
#
_cell.length_a   1.000
_cell.length_b   1.000
_cell.length_c   1.000
_cell.angle_alpha   90.00
_cell.angle_beta   90.00
_cell.angle_gamma   90.00
#
_symmetry.space_group_name_H-M   'P 1'
#
loop_
_entity.id
_entity.type
_entity.pdbx_description
1 polymer ?
#
loop_
_entity_poly.entity_id
_entity_poly.type
_entity_poly.pdbx_seq_one_letter_code
_entity_poly.pdbx_strand_id
1 'polypeptide(L)'
;MSYDLYYNLMMADTITFRPDEDTSRALSILTEDGTPVSAAVRAALIDAARRKVAKSLREEAEALAGDPIDRAEAAQVLRDMEALRAR
;
A
#
# COMPACT_ATOMS: atom_id res chain seq x y z
N MET A 1 27.40 1.10 13.48
CA MET A 1 26.44 0.05 13.07
C MET A 1 25.90 -0.57 14.36
N SER A 2 24.69 -0.20 14.79
CA SER A 2 24.20 -0.49 16.15
C SER A 2 23.84 -1.95 16.35
N TYR A 3 24.25 -2.52 17.49
CA TYR A 3 23.87 -3.87 17.94
C TYR A 3 22.35 -4.01 18.12
N ASP A 4 21.65 -2.93 18.49
CA ASP A 4 20.19 -2.93 18.68
C ASP A 4 19.42 -3.26 17.40
N LEU A 5 19.90 -2.80 16.25
CA LEU A 5 19.30 -3.09 14.94
C LEU A 5 19.44 -4.57 14.58
N TYR A 6 20.59 -5.18 14.90
CA TYR A 6 20.80 -6.61 14.72
C TYR A 6 19.96 -7.45 15.69
N TYR A 7 19.82 -7.00 16.94
CA TYR A 7 19.02 -7.69 17.95
C TYR A 7 17.53 -7.69 17.61
N ASN A 8 17.01 -6.58 17.07
CA ASN A 8 15.62 -6.46 16.63
C ASN A 8 15.32 -7.27 15.35
N LEU A 9 16.32 -7.44 14.48
CA LEU A 9 16.23 -8.33 13.31
C LEU A 9 16.30 -9.83 13.70
N MET A 10 17.05 -10.17 14.76
CA MET A 10 17.23 -11.57 15.20
C MET A 10 16.14 -12.07 16.16
N MET A 11 15.57 -11.21 17.00
CA MET A 11 14.49 -11.58 17.91
C MET A 11 13.16 -11.17 17.30
N ALA A 12 12.54 -12.09 16.57
CA ALA A 12 11.16 -11.90 16.12
C ALA A 12 10.27 -11.74 17.35
N ASP A 13 9.73 -10.53 17.55
CA ASP A 13 8.79 -10.26 18.63
C ASP A 13 7.58 -11.19 18.49
N THR A 14 7.28 -11.91 19.57
CA THR A 14 6.23 -12.93 19.55
C THR A 14 4.89 -12.26 19.80
N ILE A 15 4.00 -12.37 18.82
CA ILE A 15 2.62 -11.87 18.90
C ILE A 15 1.69 -13.08 19.10
N THR A 16 0.94 -13.08 20.21
CA THR A 16 -0.11 -14.07 20.44
C THR A 16 -1.36 -13.67 19.67
N PHE A 17 -1.79 -14.51 18.73
CA PHE A 17 -2.96 -14.27 17.89
C PHE A 17 -3.99 -15.38 18.11
N ARG A 18 -5.24 -14.99 18.39
CA ARG A 18 -6.36 -15.93 18.52
C ARG A 18 -7.27 -15.79 17.30
N PRO A 19 -7.17 -16.70 16.31
CA PRO A 19 -8.02 -16.62 15.12
C PRO A 19 -9.47 -16.90 15.49
N ASP A 20 -10.38 -16.14 14.89
CA ASP A 20 -11.79 -16.53 14.76
C ASP A 20 -11.97 -17.63 13.71
N GLU A 21 -13.20 -18.08 13.49
CA GLU A 21 -13.49 -19.19 12.58
C GLU A 21 -13.12 -18.85 11.13
N ASP A 22 -13.38 -17.64 10.67
CA ASP A 22 -13.08 -17.21 9.31
C ASP A 22 -11.56 -17.15 9.11
N THR A 23 -10.84 -16.59 10.09
CA THR A 23 -9.39 -16.55 10.05
C THR A 23 -8.77 -17.95 10.10
N SER A 24 -9.33 -18.87 10.87
CA SER A 24 -8.87 -20.27 10.93
C SER A 24 -9.00 -20.97 9.58
N ARG A 25 -10.11 -20.74 8.85
CA ARG A 25 -10.31 -21.27 7.50
C ARG A 25 -9.34 -20.64 6.50
N ALA A 26 -9.13 -19.32 6.57
CA ALA A 26 -8.16 -18.65 5.71
C ALA A 26 -6.73 -19.16 5.93
N LEU A 27 -6.32 -19.34 7.19
CA LEU A 27 -5.01 -19.92 7.52
C LEU A 27 -4.88 -21.33 6.94
N SER A 28 -5.92 -22.16 7.05
CA SER A 28 -5.91 -23.53 6.51
C SER A 28 -5.61 -23.52 5.00
N ILE A 29 -6.26 -22.64 4.23
CA ILE A 29 -6.02 -22.47 2.79
C ILE A 29 -4.59 -21.98 2.53
N LEU A 30 -4.12 -20.98 3.28
CA LEU A 30 -2.79 -20.39 3.10
C LEU A 30 -1.64 -21.31 3.50
N THR A 31 -1.92 -22.40 4.22
CA THR A 31 -0.91 -23.37 4.69
C THR A 31 -1.11 -24.76 4.10
N GLU A 32 -2.04 -24.94 3.17
CA GLU A 32 -2.36 -26.24 2.54
C GLU A 32 -1.13 -26.84 1.83
N ASP A 33 -0.25 -25.99 1.31
CA ASP A 33 1.00 -26.35 0.65
C ASP A 33 2.16 -26.68 1.61
N GLY A 34 1.91 -26.69 2.92
CA GLY A 34 2.91 -26.90 3.95
C GLY A 34 3.64 -25.62 4.40
N THR A 35 3.20 -24.45 3.93
CA THR A 35 3.72 -23.16 4.40
C THR A 35 3.49 -23.01 5.91
N PRO A 36 4.51 -22.63 6.72
CA PRO A 36 4.32 -22.37 8.12
C PRO A 36 3.33 -21.23 8.37
N VAL A 37 2.45 -21.38 9.37
CA VAL A 37 1.45 -20.37 9.74
C VAL A 37 2.09 -18.98 9.95
N SER A 38 3.24 -18.92 10.62
CA SER A 38 3.95 -17.66 10.86
C SER A 38 4.44 -17.00 9.57
N ALA A 39 4.82 -17.79 8.55
CA ALA A 39 5.21 -17.28 7.24
C ALA A 39 3.99 -16.76 6.46
N ALA A 40 2.88 -17.50 6.49
CA ALA A 40 1.62 -17.07 5.87
C ALA A 40 1.10 -15.77 6.50
N VAL A 41 1.10 -15.66 7.83
CA VAL A 41 0.69 -14.46 8.57
C VAL A 41 1.61 -13.27 8.23
N ARG A 42 2.93 -13.50 8.21
CA ARG A 42 3.90 -12.45 7.84
C ARG A 42 3.64 -11.93 6.43
N ALA A 43 3.45 -12.82 5.46
CA ALA A 43 3.18 -12.45 4.07
C ALA A 43 1.87 -11.65 3.96
N ALA A 44 0.80 -12.12 4.61
CA ALA A 44 -0.50 -11.44 4.61
C ALA A 44 -0.42 -10.02 5.20
N LEU A 45 0.33 -9.83 6.30
CA LEU A 45 0.53 -8.51 6.91
C LEU A 45 1.29 -7.54 5.99
N ILE A 46 2.36 -8.02 5.36
CA ILE A 46 3.15 -7.21 4.41
C ILE A 46 2.30 -6.80 3.21
N ASP A 47 1.52 -7.73 2.66
CA ASP A 47 0.66 -7.44 1.52
C ASP A 47 -0.51 -6.51 1.88
N ALA A 48 -1.09 -6.67 3.07
CA ALA A 48 -2.09 -5.74 3.58
C ALA A 48 -1.53 -4.32 3.75
N ALA A 49 -0.31 -4.19 4.28
CA ALA A 49 0.37 -2.90 4.41
C ALA A 49 0.64 -2.28 3.03
N ARG A 50 1.16 -3.05 2.08
CA ARG A 50 1.39 -2.59 0.69
C ARG A 50 0.10 -2.13 0.04
N ARG A 51 -0.99 -2.89 0.17
CA ARG A 51 -2.30 -2.52 -0.37
C ARG A 51 -2.83 -1.24 0.27
N LYS A 52 -2.64 -1.06 1.57
CA LYS A 52 -3.04 0.17 2.29
C LYS A 52 -2.26 1.38 1.80
N VAL A 53 -0.94 1.27 1.66
CA VAL A 53 -0.09 2.35 1.12
C VAL A 53 -0.47 2.66 -0.33
N ALA A 54 -0.64 1.65 -1.18
CA ALA A 54 -1.04 1.83 -2.57
C ALA A 54 -2.44 2.46 -2.70
N LYS A 55 -3.37 2.12 -1.79
CA LYS A 55 -4.69 2.76 -1.72
C LYS A 55 -4.58 4.22 -1.31
N SER A 56 -3.78 4.53 -0.29
CA SER A 56 -3.52 5.92 0.14
C SER A 56 -2.93 6.76 -0.98
N LEU A 57 -1.96 6.22 -1.74
CA LEU A 57 -1.38 6.91 -2.89
C LEU A 57 -2.39 7.13 -4.03
N ARG A 58 -3.32 6.19 -4.24
CA ARG A 58 -4.41 6.37 -5.21
C ARG A 58 -5.43 7.39 -4.75
N GLU A 59 -5.78 7.39 -3.46
CA GLU A 59 -6.70 8.36 -2.87
C GLU A 59 -6.08 9.77 -2.86
N GLU A 60 -4.79 9.90 -2.57
CA GLU A 60 -4.04 11.15 -2.73
C GLU A 60 -3.92 11.58 -4.20
N ALA A 61 -3.67 10.64 -5.13
CA ALA A 61 -3.62 10.96 -6.56
C ALA A 61 -4.99 11.35 -7.14
N GLU A 62 -6.08 10.74 -6.66
CA GLU A 62 -7.46 11.13 -7.02
C GLU A 62 -7.84 12.48 -6.41
N ALA A 63 -7.38 12.78 -5.18
CA ALA A 63 -7.52 14.09 -4.57
C ALA A 63 -6.75 15.17 -5.35
N LEU A 64 -5.53 14.87 -5.81
CA LEU A 64 -4.70 15.78 -6.62
C LEU A 64 -5.27 15.96 -8.04
N ALA A 65 -5.81 14.90 -8.68
CA ALA A 65 -6.42 14.96 -10.01
C ALA A 65 -7.82 15.61 -10.04
N GLY A 66 -8.40 15.84 -8.87
CA GLY A 66 -9.67 16.52 -8.65
C GLY A 66 -9.56 18.04 -8.48
N ASP A 67 -8.35 18.62 -8.48
CA ASP A 67 -8.18 20.05 -8.23
C ASP A 67 -8.75 20.90 -9.39
N PRO A 68 -9.83 21.68 -9.15
CA PRO A 68 -10.45 22.52 -10.17
C PRO A 68 -9.54 23.68 -10.62
N ILE A 69 -8.58 24.10 -9.80
CA ILE A 69 -7.62 25.16 -10.13
C ILE A 69 -6.63 24.64 -11.16
N ASP A 70 -6.04 23.46 -10.93
CA ASP A 70 -5.09 22.86 -11.86
C ASP A 70 -5.72 22.57 -13.24
N ARG A 71 -7.01 22.19 -13.27
CA ARG A 71 -7.76 22.03 -14.53
C ARG A 71 -8.02 23.36 -15.24
N ALA A 72 -8.33 24.42 -14.50
CA ALA A 72 -8.57 25.73 -15.06
C ALA A 72 -7.28 26.33 -15.66
N GLU A 73 -6.15 26.15 -14.97
CA GLU A 73 -4.84 26.57 -15.44
C GLU A 73 -4.39 25.79 -16.68
N ALA A 74 -4.51 24.46 -16.68
CA ALA A 74 -4.21 23.64 -17.85
C ALA A 74 -5.05 24.02 -19.08
N ALA A 75 -6.34 24.33 -18.87
CA ALA A 75 -7.23 24.78 -19.94
C ALA A 75 -6.86 26.19 -20.46
N GLN A 76 -6.36 27.07 -19.59
CA GLN A 76 -5.91 28.40 -19.98
C GLN A 76 -4.62 28.33 -20.80
N VAL A 77 -3.64 27.52 -20.36
CA VAL A 77 -2.38 27.32 -21.08
C VAL A 77 -2.63 26.75 -22.48
N LEU A 78 -3.54 25.79 -22.63
CA LEU A 78 -3.90 25.25 -23.95
C LEU A 78 -4.48 26.31 -24.89
N ARG A 79 -5.37 27.17 -24.39
CA ARG A 79 -5.93 28.29 -25.16
C ARG A 79 -4.83 29.28 -25.58
N ASP A 80 -3.92 29.60 -24.67
CA ASP A 80 -2.83 30.54 -24.94
C ASP A 80 -1.84 29.96 -25.97
N MET A 81 -1.57 28.65 -25.93
CA MET A 81 -0.74 27.96 -26.92
C MET A 81 -1.40 27.89 -28.31
N GLU A 82 -2.72 27.67 -28.39
CA GLU A 82 -3.45 27.72 -29.67
C GLU A 82 -3.45 29.14 -30.26
N ALA A 83 -3.62 30.17 -29.44
CA ALA A 83 -3.57 31.56 -29.87
C ALA A 83 -2.20 31.97 -30.43
N LEU A 84 -1.11 31.46 -29.84
CA LEU A 84 0.25 31.66 -30.35
C LEU A 84 0.52 30.91 -31.66
N ARG A 85 -0.17 29.79 -31.90
CA ARG A 85 -0.01 28.94 -33.09
C ARG A 85 -0.84 29.41 -34.29
N ALA A 86 -1.87 30.21 -34.05
CA ALA A 86 -2.73 30.80 -35.08
C ALA A 86 -2.23 32.16 -35.62
N ARG A 87 -1.06 32.63 -35.17
CA ARG A 87 -0.41 33.87 -35.58
C ARG A 87 0.83 33.59 -36.44
#